data_AF-A0AAD9QEE8-F1
#
_entry.id   AF-A0AAD9QEE8-F1
#
_cell.length_a   1.000
_cell.length_b   1.000
_cell.length_c   1.000
_cell.angle_alpha   90.00
_cell.angle_beta   90.00
_cell.angle_gamma   90.00
#
_symmetry.space_group_name_H-M   'P 1'
#
loop_
_entity.id
_entity.type
_entity.pdbx_description
1 polymer ?
#
loop_
_entity_poly.entity_id
_entity_poly.type
_entity_poly.pdbx_seq_one_letter_code
_entity_poly.pdbx_strand_id
1 'polypeptide(L)'
;MALLNRKKKSFIGVPAPLGYVPGLGRGATGFTTRSDIGPARDATDISDERHGKPGFANEKKAQNEDDEEEDLNESNYDEKDDEEADAIYDSIDRRMDDRRKERREKRFKEEIEQYQDEWLSIPEVGDYRSKKQRNPRTENVSTRGHSHLILSAKMKIGPQSRFGGLQTPFPGGMTPSGIATGFSTPSADLDLIKIGEARKSLVGVKLDQASDSVSGQTVVDPKGYLTDLQSLTPSAGGWIAAARLEEVTGRMQAARNTIMKGTEPPESANAVCAQAVGQLPLSVRLWIKAAALEDEMKAKKRVYRKVELEGPEDAQIMLSRAVECCPTSVELWLALARLETYENARKVLNKARENIPTDRQIWITAAKLEEANDNLPMVEKIIDRAVTSLRANGVEINRDQWIKDAEESEKADSEVTCRAIINTVIGVGVEEEDRKHTWMEDANSVSEIVLESLLA
;
A
#
# COMPACT_ATOMS: atom_id res chain seq x y z
N MET A 1 48.34 -8.00 -36.28
CA MET A 1 48.13 -6.62 -35.80
C MET A 1 46.71 -6.55 -35.26
N ALA A 2 46.56 -6.57 -33.93
CA ALA A 2 45.30 -6.83 -33.23
C ALA A 2 44.26 -5.70 -33.38
N LEU A 3 42.99 -6.12 -33.46
CA LEU A 3 41.80 -5.29 -33.58
C LEU A 3 41.62 -4.39 -32.35
N LEU A 4 41.69 -3.06 -32.56
CA LEU A 4 41.42 -2.03 -31.54
C LEU A 4 39.93 -2.02 -31.15
N ASN A 5 39.64 -2.35 -29.90
CA ASN A 5 38.31 -2.28 -29.30
C ASN A 5 37.92 -0.81 -29.02
N ARG A 6 37.00 -0.25 -29.82
CA ARG A 6 36.58 1.17 -29.82
C ARG A 6 35.90 1.69 -28.53
N LYS A 7 35.82 0.91 -27.45
CA LYS A 7 35.10 1.29 -26.21
C LYS A 7 35.96 1.58 -24.98
N LYS A 8 37.30 1.45 -25.05
CA LYS A 8 38.17 1.92 -23.97
C LYS A 8 38.85 3.22 -24.39
N LYS A 9 38.57 4.32 -23.67
CA LYS A 9 39.39 5.54 -23.76
C LYS A 9 40.79 5.13 -23.32
N SER A 10 41.76 5.13 -24.24
CA SER A 10 43.11 4.58 -24.08
C SER A 10 43.97 5.26 -23.00
N PHE A 11 43.43 6.27 -22.31
CA PHE A 11 44.14 7.14 -21.38
C PHE A 11 43.69 7.00 -19.91
N ILE A 12 42.48 6.48 -19.63
CA ILE A 12 42.03 6.25 -18.25
C ILE A 12 42.69 4.97 -17.72
N GLY A 13 43.49 5.10 -16.67
CA GLY A 13 44.21 4.00 -16.02
C GLY A 13 45.69 3.83 -16.45
N VAL A 14 46.25 4.74 -17.25
CA VAL A 14 47.69 4.76 -17.55
C VAL A 14 48.37 5.81 -16.68
N PRO A 15 49.48 5.50 -15.96
CA PRO A 15 50.21 6.48 -15.17
C PRO A 15 50.78 7.59 -16.07
N ALA A 16 50.87 8.81 -15.54
CA ALA A 16 51.38 9.95 -16.30
C ALA A 16 52.83 9.70 -16.76
N PRO A 17 53.21 10.09 -18.00
CA PRO A 17 54.58 9.92 -18.50
C PRO A 17 55.59 10.69 -17.64
N LEU A 18 56.76 10.08 -17.39
CA LEU A 18 57.85 10.69 -16.63
C LEU A 18 58.33 11.99 -17.31
N GLY A 19 58.37 13.09 -16.56
CA GLY A 19 58.76 14.42 -17.05
C GLY A 19 57.60 15.30 -17.56
N TYR A 20 56.34 14.82 -17.51
CA TYR A 20 55.19 15.64 -17.87
C TYR A 20 54.88 16.67 -16.79
N VAL A 21 55.14 17.96 -17.08
CA VAL A 21 54.67 19.08 -16.25
C VAL A 21 53.29 19.52 -16.76
N PRO A 22 52.22 19.38 -15.95
CA PRO A 22 50.87 19.78 -16.36
C PRO A 22 50.84 21.28 -16.68
N GLY A 23 50.32 21.63 -17.86
CA GLY A 23 50.28 23.01 -18.38
C GLY A 23 51.38 23.32 -19.39
N LEU A 24 52.65 23.03 -19.06
CA LEU A 24 53.79 23.28 -19.96
C LEU A 24 53.81 22.32 -21.15
N GLY A 25 53.56 21.03 -20.92
CA GLY A 25 53.50 20.01 -21.98
C GLY A 25 52.29 20.14 -22.93
N ARG A 26 51.31 20.98 -22.60
CA ARG A 26 50.15 21.32 -23.45
C ARG A 26 50.36 22.64 -24.19
N GLY A 27 51.44 23.38 -23.93
CA GLY A 27 51.68 24.73 -24.47
C GLY A 27 50.76 25.79 -23.87
N ALA A 28 50.26 25.60 -22.64
CA ALA A 28 49.42 26.59 -21.98
C ALA A 28 50.30 27.68 -21.32
N THR A 29 50.23 28.91 -21.84
CA THR A 29 50.84 30.09 -21.21
C THR A 29 49.78 30.83 -20.38
N GLY A 30 50.15 31.33 -19.19
CA GLY A 30 49.26 32.16 -18.37
C GLY A 30 48.93 33.49 -19.05
N PHE A 31 47.68 33.94 -18.93
CA PHE A 31 47.22 35.21 -19.51
C PHE A 31 47.92 36.38 -18.80
N THR A 32 48.80 37.11 -19.49
CA THR A 32 49.37 38.36 -18.96
C THR A 32 48.31 39.46 -19.03
N THR A 33 48.08 40.16 -17.93
CA THR A 33 47.20 41.33 -17.89
C THR A 33 48.04 42.61 -17.91
N ARG A 34 47.41 43.73 -18.27
CA ARG A 34 48.01 44.98 -18.74
C ARG A 34 48.99 45.69 -17.77
N SER A 35 49.22 45.13 -16.57
CA SER A 35 50.16 45.64 -15.56
C SER A 35 51.54 44.98 -15.61
N ASP A 36 51.74 43.93 -16.43
CA ASP A 36 52.97 43.11 -16.47
C ASP A 36 53.95 43.48 -17.61
N ILE A 37 53.88 44.70 -18.16
CA ILE A 37 54.81 45.18 -19.21
C ILE A 37 56.11 45.66 -18.54
N GLY A 38 56.91 44.70 -18.08
CA GLY A 38 58.36 44.82 -17.90
C GLY A 38 59.10 44.13 -19.05
N PRO A 39 60.42 44.34 -19.23
CA PRO A 39 61.17 43.77 -20.35
C PRO A 39 60.98 42.25 -20.41
N ALA A 40 60.48 41.76 -21.54
CA ALA A 40 60.07 40.37 -21.71
C ALA A 40 61.22 39.42 -21.35
N ARG A 41 60.99 38.58 -20.33
CA ARG A 41 61.85 37.43 -20.03
C ARG A 41 61.67 36.41 -21.15
N ASP A 42 62.77 36.04 -21.78
CA ASP A 42 62.77 34.99 -22.80
C ASP A 42 62.44 33.63 -22.14
N ALA A 43 61.75 32.75 -22.85
CA ALA A 43 61.12 31.55 -22.29
C ALA A 43 62.13 30.45 -21.83
N THR A 44 63.41 30.76 -21.77
CA THR A 44 64.48 29.88 -21.29
C THR A 44 65.09 30.33 -19.96
N ASP A 45 64.55 31.37 -19.34
CA ASP A 45 65.07 31.93 -18.09
C ASP A 45 64.50 31.17 -16.88
N ILE A 46 65.30 30.28 -16.29
CA ILE A 46 64.94 29.47 -15.12
C ILE A 46 64.79 30.41 -13.92
N SER A 47 63.59 30.54 -13.37
CA SER A 47 63.35 31.33 -12.16
C SER A 47 63.91 30.62 -10.93
N ASP A 48 64.88 31.27 -10.27
CA ASP A 48 65.45 30.91 -8.96
C ASP A 48 64.35 30.75 -7.90
N GLU A 49 64.40 29.64 -7.18
CA GLU A 49 63.35 29.01 -6.39
C GLU A 49 63.20 29.66 -4.99
N ARG A 50 62.95 30.97 -4.94
CA ARG A 50 62.93 31.73 -3.66
C ARG A 50 61.73 32.64 -3.42
N HIS A 51 60.61 32.46 -4.10
CA HIS A 51 59.37 33.18 -3.75
C HIS A 51 58.15 32.23 -3.80
N GLY A 52 57.47 32.08 -2.65
CA GLY A 52 56.30 31.23 -2.45
C GLY A 52 55.08 31.67 -3.26
N LYS A 53 54.20 30.71 -3.60
CA LYS A 53 53.01 30.97 -4.43
C LYS A 53 51.96 31.79 -3.65
N PRO A 54 51.38 32.87 -4.24
CA PRO A 54 50.27 33.58 -3.65
C PRO A 54 48.96 32.79 -3.79
N GLY A 55 48.21 32.71 -2.68
CA GLY A 55 46.94 32.00 -2.58
C GLY A 55 45.82 32.64 -3.41
N PHE A 56 44.98 31.79 -4.01
CA PHE A 56 43.74 32.21 -4.65
C PHE A 56 42.54 31.83 -3.77
N ALA A 57 41.70 32.83 -3.57
CA ALA A 57 40.59 32.89 -2.65
C ALA A 57 39.40 31.98 -3.02
N ASN A 58 39.05 31.11 -2.08
CA ASN A 58 37.74 30.86 -1.48
C ASN A 58 36.46 31.05 -2.34
N GLU A 59 35.83 29.94 -2.74
CA GLU A 59 34.41 29.88 -3.10
C GLU A 59 33.65 29.10 -2.01
N LYS A 60 32.83 29.83 -1.24
CA LYS A 60 32.02 29.36 -0.12
C LYS A 60 31.12 28.18 -0.51
N LYS A 61 31.28 27.05 0.17
CA LYS A 61 30.27 25.99 0.25
C LYS A 61 29.81 25.89 1.70
N ALA A 62 28.59 26.36 1.94
CA ALA A 62 27.94 26.27 3.23
C ALA A 62 27.36 24.86 3.42
N GLN A 63 27.78 24.17 4.48
CA GLN A 63 26.98 23.12 5.10
C GLN A 63 27.41 22.91 6.56
N ASN A 64 26.54 23.40 7.45
CA ASN A 64 26.18 22.96 8.79
C ASN A 64 27.21 22.15 9.62
N GLU A 65 27.67 22.81 10.68
CA GLU A 65 27.77 22.29 12.06
C GLU A 65 28.12 20.81 12.19
N ASP A 66 29.40 20.52 12.04
CA ASP A 66 30.18 19.68 12.96
C ASP A 66 31.67 19.98 12.63
N ASP A 67 32.20 20.97 13.36
CA ASP A 67 33.61 21.17 13.69
C ASP A 67 34.65 20.77 12.63
N GLU A 68 34.91 21.68 11.68
CA GLU A 68 36.28 21.89 11.21
C GLU A 68 37.08 22.43 12.41
N GLU A 69 37.47 21.56 13.35
CA GLU A 69 38.70 21.76 14.12
C GLU A 69 39.86 21.59 13.13
N GLU A 70 40.02 22.56 12.22
CA GLU A 70 41.36 22.84 11.69
C GLU A 70 42.20 23.18 12.93
N ASP A 71 43.10 22.27 13.30
CA ASP A 71 43.90 22.39 14.50
C ASP A 71 44.75 23.67 14.39
N LEU A 72 44.29 24.76 15.01
CA LEU A 72 44.86 26.10 14.83
C LEU A 72 46.30 26.22 15.36
N ASN A 73 46.82 25.15 15.98
CA ASN A 73 48.17 25.07 16.53
C ASN A 73 49.20 24.44 15.59
N GLU A 74 48.82 23.96 14.39
CA GLU A 74 49.74 23.30 13.44
C GLU A 74 50.86 24.21 12.88
N SER A 75 50.86 25.52 13.22
CA SER A 75 51.71 26.52 12.55
C SER A 75 52.78 27.17 13.40
N ASN A 76 52.88 26.87 14.69
CA ASN A 76 53.96 27.42 15.51
C ASN A 76 54.21 26.53 16.74
N TYR A 77 55.48 26.13 16.94
CA TYR A 77 56.02 25.20 17.96
C TYR A 77 56.10 23.71 17.52
N ASP A 78 56.96 23.43 16.53
CA ASP A 78 57.60 22.10 16.40
C ASP A 78 58.93 22.14 17.17
N GLU A 79 58.89 22.17 18.50
CA GLU A 79 60.05 21.79 19.30
C GLU A 79 60.00 20.27 19.52
N LYS A 80 61.17 19.63 19.62
CA LYS A 80 61.28 18.16 19.76
C LYS A 80 60.50 17.63 20.98
N ASP A 81 60.29 18.51 21.94
CA ASP A 81 59.64 18.28 23.22
C ASP A 81 58.11 18.17 23.05
N ASP A 82 57.53 18.83 22.03
CA ASP A 82 56.09 18.79 21.70
C ASP A 82 55.72 17.47 21.02
N GLU A 83 56.55 16.97 20.08
CA GLU A 83 56.38 15.63 19.50
C GLU A 83 56.43 14.52 20.58
N GLU A 84 57.30 14.69 21.58
CA GLU A 84 57.38 13.76 22.71
C GLU A 84 56.12 13.86 23.59
N ALA A 85 55.56 15.06 23.79
CA ALA A 85 54.32 15.25 24.51
C ALA A 85 53.12 14.63 23.78
N ASP A 86 52.99 14.85 22.47
CA ASP A 86 51.93 14.27 21.64
C ASP A 86 51.97 12.75 21.67
N ALA A 87 53.16 12.15 21.55
CA ALA A 87 53.34 10.71 21.68
C ALA A 87 52.88 10.19 23.06
N ILE A 88 53.08 10.96 24.13
CA ILE A 88 52.62 10.62 25.47
C ILE A 88 51.09 10.74 25.56
N TYR A 89 50.48 11.82 25.08
CA TYR A 89 49.02 12.00 25.10
C TYR A 89 48.30 10.95 24.24
N ASP A 90 48.82 10.66 23.05
CA ASP A 90 48.37 9.56 22.20
C ASP A 90 48.39 8.22 22.93
N SER A 91 49.45 7.97 23.71
CA SER A 91 49.57 6.73 24.49
C SER A 91 48.54 6.64 25.62
N ILE A 92 48.17 7.79 26.22
CA ILE A 92 47.15 7.87 27.26
C ILE A 92 45.76 7.63 26.67
N ASP A 93 45.44 8.25 25.54
CA ASP A 93 44.14 8.09 24.88
C ASP A 93 43.94 6.66 24.37
N ARG A 94 44.97 6.06 23.78
CA ARG A 94 44.96 4.64 23.41
C ARG A 94 44.68 3.75 24.62
N ARG A 95 45.32 4.01 25.76
CA ARG A 95 45.12 3.27 27.02
C ARG A 95 43.73 3.50 27.62
N MET A 96 43.17 4.71 27.48
CA MET A 96 41.82 5.02 27.95
C MET A 96 40.77 4.25 27.15
N ASP A 97 41.00 4.07 25.85
CA ASP A 97 40.12 3.36 24.95
C ASP A 97 40.21 1.83 25.06
N ASP A 98 41.36 1.26 25.44
CA ASP A 98 41.58 -0.20 25.52
C ASP A 98 40.53 -0.95 26.36
N ARG A 99 39.93 -0.31 27.38
CA ARG A 99 38.89 -0.94 28.22
C ARG A 99 37.58 -1.26 27.50
N ARG A 100 37.26 -0.58 26.40
CA ARG A 100 36.02 -0.79 25.61
C ARG A 100 36.29 -1.02 24.12
N LYS A 101 37.53 -0.85 23.68
CA LYS A 101 37.98 -1.00 22.29
C LYS A 101 37.48 -2.29 21.64
N GLU A 102 37.74 -3.43 22.28
CA GLU A 102 37.34 -4.74 21.73
C GLU A 102 35.82 -4.86 21.50
N ARG A 103 35.00 -4.37 22.43
CA ARG A 103 33.53 -4.39 22.27
C ARG A 103 33.03 -3.39 21.23
N ARG A 104 33.65 -2.21 21.16
CA ARG A 104 33.30 -1.16 20.19
C ARG A 104 33.65 -1.61 18.78
N GLU A 105 34.86 -2.09 18.58
CA GLU A 105 35.35 -2.63 17.30
C GLU A 105 34.57 -3.86 16.88
N LYS A 106 34.22 -4.77 17.81
CA LYS A 106 33.40 -5.94 17.48
C LYS A 106 32.00 -5.55 17.01
N ARG A 107 31.31 -4.64 17.71
CA ARG A 107 29.98 -4.14 17.28
C ARG A 107 30.06 -3.43 15.93
N PHE A 108 31.05 -2.55 15.78
CA PHE A 108 31.24 -1.81 14.54
C PHE A 108 31.54 -2.75 13.36
N LYS A 109 32.30 -3.81 13.60
CA LYS A 109 32.59 -4.83 12.60
C LYS A 109 31.35 -5.65 12.23
N GLU A 110 30.58 -6.11 13.22
CA GLU A 110 29.31 -6.82 13.00
C GLU A 110 28.30 -5.95 12.22
N GLU A 111 28.25 -4.66 12.52
CA GLU A 111 27.38 -3.71 11.82
C GLU A 111 27.81 -3.50 10.36
N ILE A 112 29.11 -3.32 10.10
CA ILE A 112 29.63 -3.23 8.72
C ILE A 112 29.35 -4.51 7.94
N GLU A 113 29.51 -5.68 8.56
CA GLU A 113 29.28 -6.99 7.92
C GLU A 113 27.80 -7.15 7.54
N GLN A 114 26.87 -6.79 8.44
CA GLN A 114 25.43 -6.77 8.14
C GLN A 114 25.07 -5.82 7.00
N TYR A 115 25.62 -4.60 7.00
CA TYR A 115 25.42 -3.68 5.87
C TYR A 115 25.98 -4.26 4.58
N GLN A 116 27.16 -4.89 4.59
CA GLN A 116 27.71 -5.52 3.38
C GLN A 116 26.82 -6.63 2.84
N ASP A 117 26.27 -7.48 3.71
CA ASP A 117 25.34 -8.54 3.33
C ASP A 117 24.03 -7.98 2.77
N GLU A 118 23.49 -6.90 3.34
CA GLU A 118 22.31 -6.21 2.83
C GLU A 118 22.55 -5.64 1.42
N TRP A 119 23.71 -5.02 1.20
CA TRP A 119 24.12 -4.51 -0.11
C TRP A 119 24.34 -5.62 -1.15
N LEU A 120 24.86 -6.78 -0.72
CA LEU A 120 25.04 -7.97 -1.56
C LEU A 120 23.72 -8.70 -1.86
N SER A 121 22.71 -8.55 -0.99
CA SER A 121 21.39 -9.17 -1.13
C SER A 121 20.47 -8.43 -2.11
N ILE A 122 20.85 -7.23 -2.56
CA ILE A 122 20.10 -6.49 -3.58
C ILE A 122 20.03 -7.35 -4.85
N PRO A 123 18.84 -7.81 -5.28
CA PRO A 123 18.74 -8.67 -6.45
C PRO A 123 19.21 -7.94 -7.71
N GLU A 124 20.01 -8.62 -8.53
CA GLU A 124 20.33 -8.12 -9.87
C GLU A 124 19.04 -8.05 -10.71
N VAL A 125 18.94 -7.08 -11.60
CA VAL A 125 17.79 -6.94 -12.51
C VAL A 125 17.68 -8.18 -13.42
N GLY A 126 16.84 -9.13 -13.02
CA GLY A 126 16.56 -10.35 -13.79
C GLY A 126 16.09 -10.05 -15.21
N ASP A 127 16.66 -10.77 -16.18
CA ASP A 127 16.47 -10.53 -17.62
C ASP A 127 15.06 -10.95 -18.08
N TYR A 128 14.04 -10.12 -17.84
CA TYR A 128 12.68 -10.24 -18.39
C TYR A 128 12.61 -10.08 -19.92
N ARG A 129 13.74 -10.19 -20.63
CA ARG A 129 13.97 -9.75 -22.01
C ARG A 129 13.77 -10.83 -23.07
N SER A 130 13.40 -12.06 -22.70
CA SER A 130 13.05 -13.11 -23.68
C SER A 130 11.73 -12.87 -24.43
N LYS A 131 10.99 -11.78 -24.11
CA LYS A 131 9.84 -11.32 -24.91
C LYS A 131 10.25 -10.60 -26.21
N LYS A 132 11.49 -10.12 -26.33
CA LYS A 132 11.94 -9.30 -27.48
C LYS A 132 12.37 -10.11 -28.72
N GLN A 133 12.66 -11.41 -28.60
CA GLN A 133 13.14 -12.22 -29.73
C GLN A 133 12.02 -12.84 -30.59
N ARG A 134 10.75 -12.79 -30.17
CA ARG A 134 9.64 -13.45 -30.89
C ARG A 134 8.88 -12.56 -31.90
N ASN A 135 9.17 -11.27 -31.99
CA ASN A 135 8.40 -10.37 -32.88
C ASN A 135 9.30 -9.41 -33.67
N PRO A 136 9.70 -9.74 -34.91
CA PRO A 136 10.46 -8.83 -35.77
C PRO A 136 9.48 -7.87 -36.45
N ARG A 137 8.95 -6.92 -35.70
CA ARG A 137 8.16 -5.80 -36.26
C ARG A 137 8.84 -4.50 -35.87
N THR A 138 9.21 -3.70 -36.86
CA THR A 138 9.97 -2.45 -36.69
C THR A 138 9.22 -1.50 -35.75
N GLU A 139 9.77 -1.26 -34.57
CA GLU A 139 9.22 -0.36 -33.56
C GLU A 139 9.52 1.10 -33.94
N ASN A 140 8.56 1.77 -34.59
CA ASN A 140 8.48 3.23 -34.60
C ASN A 140 7.50 3.67 -33.51
N VAL A 141 7.83 3.55 -32.23
CA VAL A 141 7.06 4.20 -31.14
C VAL A 141 7.99 4.55 -29.97
N SER A 142 7.99 5.85 -29.64
CA SER A 142 8.52 6.48 -28.43
C SER A 142 8.06 5.75 -27.17
N THR A 143 8.97 5.56 -26.20
CA THR A 143 8.66 5.09 -24.85
C THR A 143 7.49 5.87 -24.28
N ARG A 144 6.39 5.16 -24.02
CA ARG A 144 5.12 5.69 -23.54
C ARG A 144 4.87 5.04 -22.19
N GLY A 145 5.07 5.82 -21.13
CA GLY A 145 4.73 5.43 -19.76
C GLY A 145 3.21 5.22 -19.60
N HIS A 146 2.87 4.32 -18.69
CA HIS A 146 1.56 3.70 -18.48
C HIS A 146 0.36 4.65 -18.41
N SER A 147 -0.68 4.41 -19.22
CA SER A 147 -2.09 4.35 -18.80
C SER A 147 -3.02 4.01 -19.98
N HIS A 148 -4.20 3.53 -19.60
CA HIS A 148 -5.14 2.64 -20.26
C HIS A 148 -6.03 3.34 -21.33
N LEU A 149 -6.38 2.58 -22.38
CA LEU A 149 -7.53 2.68 -23.30
C LEU A 149 -7.56 3.66 -24.50
N ILE A 150 -7.64 3.01 -25.67
CA ILE A 150 -8.60 3.19 -26.77
C ILE A 150 -8.75 4.61 -27.34
N LEU A 151 -8.36 4.80 -28.61
CA LEU A 151 -9.33 4.69 -29.70
C LEU A 151 -8.67 4.76 -31.09
N SER A 152 -9.19 3.87 -31.91
CA SER A 152 -9.11 3.72 -33.36
C SER A 152 -9.03 4.99 -34.22
N ALA A 153 -8.44 4.76 -35.40
CA ALA A 153 -8.84 5.29 -36.71
C ALA A 153 -8.43 6.74 -37.05
N LYS A 154 -7.46 6.88 -37.97
CA LYS A 154 -7.74 7.15 -39.40
C LYS A 154 -6.48 7.42 -40.23
N MET A 155 -6.46 6.75 -41.38
CA MET A 155 -6.10 7.19 -42.73
C MET A 155 -4.76 7.90 -43.03
N LYS A 156 -4.11 7.34 -44.06
CA LYS A 156 -2.90 7.79 -44.76
C LYS A 156 -3.12 9.11 -45.50
N ILE A 157 -2.18 10.05 -45.37
CA ILE A 157 -1.77 10.99 -46.43
C ILE A 157 -0.25 11.18 -46.29
N GLY A 158 0.50 10.89 -47.36
CA GLY A 158 1.92 11.24 -47.50
C GLY A 158 2.10 12.51 -48.35
N PRO A 159 3.34 12.90 -48.72
CA PRO A 159 4.23 13.66 -47.84
C PRO A 159 4.81 14.90 -48.54
N GLN A 160 5.02 16.04 -47.84
CA GLN A 160 6.07 16.99 -48.24
C GLN A 160 6.44 18.03 -47.16
N SER A 161 7.73 18.00 -46.80
CA SER A 161 8.66 19.10 -46.46
C SER A 161 8.35 20.13 -45.36
N ARG A 162 9.32 20.13 -44.41
CA ARG A 162 10.15 21.28 -43.95
C ARG A 162 9.60 22.21 -42.86
N PHE A 163 10.22 22.07 -41.69
CA PHE A 163 10.78 23.11 -40.81
C PHE A 163 9.90 24.33 -40.43
N GLY A 164 9.61 24.46 -39.11
CA GLY A 164 9.35 25.76 -38.48
C GLY A 164 8.47 25.73 -37.23
N GLY A 165 9.06 26.03 -36.07
CA GLY A 165 8.48 26.79 -34.94
C GLY A 165 7.19 26.30 -34.26
N LEU A 166 7.29 25.95 -32.97
CA LEU A 166 6.14 25.84 -32.07
C LEU A 166 5.54 27.25 -31.82
N GLN A 167 4.33 27.49 -32.32
CA GLN A 167 3.57 28.72 -32.13
C GLN A 167 2.62 28.52 -30.93
N THR A 168 2.79 29.30 -29.86
CA THR A 168 1.83 29.36 -28.73
C THR A 168 0.65 30.26 -29.11
N PRO A 169 -0.60 29.98 -28.66
CA PRO A 169 -1.78 30.75 -29.03
C PRO A 169 -2.05 31.94 -28.09
N PHE A 170 -1.02 32.60 -27.53
CA PHE A 170 -1.20 33.84 -26.77
C PHE A 170 -0.75 35.04 -27.60
N PRO A 171 -1.67 35.93 -28.02
CA PRO A 171 -1.30 37.19 -28.65
C PRO A 171 -0.71 38.12 -27.57
N GLY A 172 0.51 38.60 -27.81
CA GLY A 172 1.13 39.63 -26.98
C GLY A 172 0.35 40.94 -27.07
N GLY A 173 -0.19 41.39 -25.92
CA GLY A 173 -0.69 42.74 -25.69
C GLY A 173 0.22 43.46 -24.70
N MET A 174 0.78 44.59 -25.13
CA MET A 174 1.72 45.43 -24.38
C MET A 174 1.02 46.16 -23.23
N THR A 175 1.61 46.16 -22.03
CA THR A 175 1.29 47.12 -20.96
C THR A 175 2.44 48.14 -20.84
N PRO A 176 2.17 49.40 -20.41
CA PRO A 176 3.09 50.52 -20.60
C PRO A 176 4.14 50.62 -19.49
N SER A 177 4.97 49.58 -19.32
CA SER A 177 6.20 49.67 -18.54
C SER A 177 7.17 48.58 -19.01
N GLY A 178 8.04 48.95 -19.95
CA GLY A 178 8.88 48.03 -20.72
C GLY A 178 9.97 47.32 -19.91
N ILE A 179 9.60 46.27 -19.18
CA ILE A 179 10.54 45.32 -18.57
C ILE A 179 10.17 43.92 -19.03
N ALA A 180 11.11 43.27 -19.72
CA ALA A 180 11.03 41.87 -20.11
C ALA A 180 11.27 40.97 -18.88
N THR A 181 10.21 40.51 -18.25
CA THR A 181 10.27 39.45 -17.24
C THR A 181 9.93 38.10 -17.89
N GLY A 182 10.98 37.34 -18.23
CA GLY A 182 10.88 35.89 -18.31
C GLY A 182 10.66 35.35 -16.90
N PHE A 183 9.40 35.33 -16.46
CA PHE A 183 9.00 34.67 -15.22
C PHE A 183 8.58 33.26 -15.57
N SER A 184 9.46 32.30 -15.27
CA SER A 184 9.09 30.91 -15.07
C SER A 184 7.92 30.88 -14.08
N THR A 185 6.72 30.54 -14.55
CA THR A 185 5.62 30.20 -13.65
C THR A 185 6.08 29.06 -12.76
N PRO A 186 5.98 29.19 -11.42
CA PRO A 186 6.31 28.09 -10.53
C PRO A 186 5.38 26.93 -10.88
N SER A 187 5.93 25.72 -10.86
CA SER A 187 5.18 24.48 -11.01
C SER A 187 4.31 24.26 -9.77
N ALA A 188 3.32 25.13 -9.57
CA ALA A 188 2.25 24.94 -8.61
C ALA A 188 1.29 23.93 -9.22
N ASP A 189 1.01 22.87 -8.47
CA ASP A 189 0.18 21.73 -8.85
C ASP A 189 -1.01 22.14 -9.74
N LEU A 190 -0.93 21.76 -11.02
CA LEU A 190 -2.05 21.85 -11.93
C LEU A 190 -3.08 20.80 -11.52
N ASP A 191 -4.09 21.25 -10.78
CA ASP A 191 -5.17 20.43 -10.27
C ASP A 191 -6.06 19.91 -11.41
N LEU A 192 -5.73 18.71 -11.91
CA LEU A 192 -6.42 18.05 -13.03
C LEU A 192 -7.89 17.74 -12.70
N ILE A 193 -8.24 17.68 -11.41
CA ILE A 193 -9.63 17.50 -10.96
C ILE A 193 -10.43 18.76 -11.30
N LYS A 194 -9.92 19.96 -10.97
CA LYS A 194 -10.58 21.23 -11.32
C LYS A 194 -10.69 21.45 -12.83
N ILE A 195 -9.67 21.04 -13.59
CA ILE A 195 -9.73 21.10 -15.06
C ILE A 195 -10.77 20.11 -15.60
N GLY A 196 -10.84 18.90 -15.02
CA GLY A 196 -11.85 17.90 -15.33
C GLY A 196 -13.27 18.39 -15.03
N GLU A 197 -13.49 19.00 -13.86
CA GLU A 197 -14.75 19.60 -13.44
C GLU A 197 -15.17 20.77 -14.35
N ALA A 198 -14.23 21.66 -14.69
CA ALA A 198 -14.48 22.77 -15.61
C ALA A 198 -14.82 22.31 -17.03
N ARG A 199 -14.20 21.21 -17.51
CA ARG A 199 -14.58 20.60 -18.80
C ARG A 199 -15.94 19.92 -18.71
N LYS A 200 -16.23 19.23 -17.60
CA LYS A 200 -17.53 18.57 -17.37
C LYS A 200 -18.66 19.59 -17.31
N SER A 201 -18.46 20.75 -16.67
CA SER A 201 -19.45 21.83 -16.65
C SER A 201 -19.64 22.44 -18.04
N LEU A 202 -18.58 22.65 -18.81
CA LEU A 202 -18.68 23.13 -20.19
C LEU A 202 -19.44 22.14 -21.10
N VAL A 203 -19.20 20.83 -20.91
CA VAL A 203 -19.96 19.79 -21.61
C VAL A 203 -21.41 19.78 -21.15
N GLY A 204 -21.67 19.97 -19.86
CA GLY A 204 -23.01 20.18 -19.29
C GLY A 204 -23.74 21.34 -19.97
N VAL A 205 -23.12 22.51 -20.07
CA VAL A 205 -23.72 23.69 -20.74
C VAL A 205 -24.02 23.42 -22.23
N LYS A 206 -23.15 22.69 -22.94
CA LYS A 206 -23.40 22.32 -24.34
C LYS A 206 -24.53 21.30 -24.48
N LEU A 207 -24.62 20.36 -23.54
CA LEU A 207 -25.72 19.40 -23.46
C LEU A 207 -27.03 20.10 -23.11
N ASP A 208 -27.03 21.06 -22.19
CA ASP A 208 -28.17 21.87 -21.82
C ASP A 208 -28.66 22.71 -23.02
N GLN A 209 -27.73 23.33 -23.76
CA GLN A 209 -28.05 24.05 -24.99
C GLN A 209 -28.66 23.13 -26.06
N ALA A 210 -28.18 21.88 -26.14
CA ALA A 210 -28.75 20.88 -27.03
C ALA A 210 -30.10 20.36 -26.52
N SER A 211 -30.31 20.24 -25.20
CA SER A 211 -31.56 19.79 -24.60
C SER A 211 -32.65 20.85 -24.61
N ASP A 212 -32.31 22.13 -24.56
CA ASP A 212 -33.26 23.25 -24.69
C ASP A 212 -33.95 23.25 -26.06
N SER A 213 -33.28 22.69 -27.07
CA SER A 213 -33.85 22.48 -28.40
C SER A 213 -34.77 21.24 -28.48
N VAL A 214 -34.78 20.40 -27.44
CA VAL A 214 -35.61 19.18 -27.35
C VAL A 214 -36.89 19.50 -26.58
N SER A 215 -37.93 19.91 -27.31
CA SER A 215 -39.27 20.06 -26.75
C SER A 215 -39.89 18.70 -26.40
N GLY A 216 -40.63 18.61 -25.29
CA GLY A 216 -41.33 17.38 -24.88
C GLY A 216 -40.64 16.58 -23.76
N GLN A 217 -39.56 17.10 -23.18
CA GLN A 217 -39.00 16.54 -21.95
C GLN A 217 -39.92 16.83 -20.76
N THR A 218 -40.29 15.78 -20.02
CA THR A 218 -41.10 15.91 -18.81
C THR A 218 -40.20 15.87 -17.58
N VAL A 219 -40.05 17.01 -16.91
CA VAL A 219 -39.42 17.07 -15.58
C VAL A 219 -40.52 17.23 -14.55
N VAL A 220 -40.63 16.25 -13.66
CA VAL A 220 -41.51 16.34 -12.50
C VAL A 220 -40.85 17.27 -11.48
N ASP A 221 -41.56 18.27 -10.97
CA ASP A 221 -41.05 19.11 -9.88
C ASP A 221 -40.87 18.24 -8.62
N PRO A 222 -39.63 18.04 -8.13
CA PRO A 222 -39.39 17.22 -6.95
C PRO A 222 -40.12 17.74 -5.71
N LYS A 223 -40.35 19.06 -5.62
CA LYS A 223 -41.06 19.66 -4.48
C LYS A 223 -42.56 19.42 -4.58
N GLY A 224 -43.17 19.70 -5.74
CA GLY A 224 -44.58 19.42 -6.02
C GLY A 224 -44.92 17.94 -5.88
N TYR A 225 -44.07 17.07 -6.40
CA TYR A 225 -44.25 15.62 -6.31
C TYR A 225 -44.16 15.10 -4.87
N LEU A 226 -43.24 15.64 -4.06
CA LEU A 226 -43.18 15.32 -2.63
C LEU A 226 -44.40 15.82 -1.85
N THR A 227 -44.94 17.00 -2.20
CA THR A 227 -46.14 17.53 -1.54
C THR A 227 -47.38 16.71 -1.86
N ASP A 228 -47.53 16.29 -3.13
CA ASP A 228 -48.60 15.40 -3.55
C ASP A 228 -48.45 14.00 -2.93
N LEU A 229 -47.23 13.45 -2.86
CA LEU A 229 -46.98 12.16 -2.21
C LEU A 229 -47.23 12.18 -0.68
N GLN A 230 -46.86 13.26 0.02
CA GLN A 230 -47.19 13.43 1.44
C GLN A 230 -48.69 13.53 1.70
N SER A 231 -49.44 14.10 0.74
CA SER A 231 -50.89 14.24 0.85
C SER A 231 -51.65 12.91 0.64
N LEU A 232 -51.05 11.96 -0.09
CA LEU A 232 -51.74 10.75 -0.53
C LEU A 232 -51.65 9.58 0.46
N THR A 233 -50.57 9.44 1.25
CA THR A 233 -50.54 8.47 2.36
C THR A 233 -49.51 8.86 3.43
N PRO A 234 -49.90 8.97 4.72
CA PRO A 234 -48.93 9.00 5.82
C PRO A 234 -48.43 7.57 6.07
N SER A 235 -47.64 7.04 5.13
CA SER A 235 -46.96 5.76 5.26
C SER A 235 -45.53 5.97 5.76
N ALA A 236 -45.02 5.09 6.61
CA ALA A 236 -43.64 5.13 7.10
C ALA A 236 -42.62 5.17 5.94
N GLY A 237 -42.89 4.48 4.83
CA GLY A 237 -42.05 4.53 3.63
C GLY A 237 -42.05 5.91 2.94
N GLY A 238 -43.17 6.64 2.98
CA GLY A 238 -43.30 7.98 2.41
C GLY A 238 -42.49 9.02 3.18
N TRP A 239 -42.52 8.97 4.51
CA TRP A 239 -41.69 9.83 5.36
C TRP A 239 -40.19 9.58 5.17
N ILE A 240 -39.77 8.32 5.02
CA ILE A 240 -38.36 7.96 4.76
C ILE A 240 -37.93 8.47 3.38
N ALA A 241 -38.75 8.29 2.34
CA ALA A 241 -38.42 8.73 0.99
C ALA A 241 -38.30 10.26 0.89
N ALA A 242 -39.23 11.00 1.50
CA ALA A 242 -39.19 12.46 1.54
C ALA A 242 -37.93 12.99 2.22
N ALA A 243 -37.57 12.41 3.38
CA ALA A 243 -36.36 12.80 4.10
C ALA A 243 -35.07 12.49 3.34
N ARG A 244 -35.00 11.32 2.68
CA ARG A 244 -33.84 10.95 1.85
C ARG A 244 -33.69 11.87 0.63
N LEU A 245 -34.78 12.30 0.01
CA LEU A 245 -34.70 13.25 -1.11
C LEU A 245 -34.21 14.63 -0.65
N GLU A 246 -34.64 15.09 0.52
CA GLU A 246 -34.17 16.34 1.12
C GLU A 246 -32.68 16.27 1.55
N GLU A 247 -32.21 15.11 2.00
CA GLU A 247 -30.79 14.84 2.29
C GLU A 247 -29.92 14.91 1.02
N VAL A 248 -30.31 14.20 -0.04
CA VAL A 248 -29.56 14.18 -1.32
C VAL A 248 -29.51 15.56 -1.98
N THR A 249 -30.53 16.40 -1.75
CA THR A 249 -30.57 17.78 -2.24
C THR A 249 -29.85 18.78 -1.33
N GLY A 250 -29.16 18.32 -0.28
CA GLY A 250 -28.34 19.13 0.61
C GLY A 250 -29.13 19.90 1.68
N ARG A 251 -30.44 19.67 1.81
CA ARG A 251 -31.31 20.33 2.81
C ARG A 251 -31.46 19.49 4.07
N MET A 252 -30.36 19.27 4.78
CA MET A 252 -30.30 18.42 5.98
C MET A 252 -31.32 18.82 7.07
N GLN A 253 -31.53 20.12 7.28
CA GLN A 253 -32.47 20.59 8.31
C GLN A 253 -33.93 20.36 7.92
N ALA A 254 -34.27 20.47 6.63
CA ALA A 254 -35.61 20.13 6.13
C ALA A 254 -35.87 18.63 6.29
N ALA A 255 -34.90 17.79 5.91
CA ALA A 255 -34.97 16.34 6.08
C ALA A 255 -35.22 15.94 7.54
N ARG A 256 -34.51 16.55 8.49
CA ARG A 256 -34.73 16.35 9.94
C ARG A 256 -36.14 16.72 10.35
N ASN A 257 -36.64 17.88 9.92
CA ASN A 257 -38.01 18.32 10.23
C ASN A 257 -39.07 17.40 9.64
N THR A 258 -38.85 16.86 8.44
CA THR A 258 -39.74 15.90 7.78
C THR A 258 -39.78 14.56 8.52
N ILE A 259 -38.62 14.06 9.00
CA ILE A 259 -38.58 12.86 9.85
C ILE A 259 -39.27 13.12 11.18
N MET A 260 -38.98 14.25 11.84
CA MET A 260 -39.56 14.59 13.14
C MET A 260 -41.10 14.68 13.09
N LYS A 261 -41.67 15.19 11.99
CA LYS A 261 -43.12 15.18 11.76
C LYS A 261 -43.71 13.78 11.62
N GLY A 262 -42.94 12.83 11.10
CA GLY A 262 -43.36 11.44 10.92
C GLY A 262 -43.20 10.56 12.15
N THR A 263 -42.31 10.92 13.09
CA THR A 263 -41.97 10.08 14.25
C THR A 263 -42.24 10.74 15.61
N GLU A 264 -42.72 11.99 15.62
CA GLU A 264 -42.86 12.84 16.82
C GLU A 264 -41.74 12.68 17.88
N PRO A 265 -40.42 12.71 17.55
CA PRO A 265 -39.40 12.48 18.55
C PRO A 265 -38.56 13.73 18.87
N PRO A 266 -37.87 13.73 20.03
CA PRO A 266 -37.04 14.84 20.52
C PRO A 266 -35.78 15.12 19.68
N GLU A 267 -35.13 16.26 20.00
CA GLU A 267 -34.05 16.91 19.23
C GLU A 267 -32.75 16.08 19.04
N SER A 268 -32.54 15.00 19.79
CA SER A 268 -31.27 14.23 19.79
C SER A 268 -31.45 12.76 19.36
N ALA A 269 -30.46 12.24 18.62
CA ALA A 269 -30.49 10.87 18.06
C ALA A 269 -30.63 9.78 19.15
N ASN A 270 -30.02 9.97 20.33
CA ASN A 270 -30.13 9.02 21.44
C ASN A 270 -31.54 8.98 22.01
N ALA A 271 -32.19 10.15 22.12
CA ALA A 271 -33.56 10.23 22.61
C ALA A 271 -34.57 9.66 21.59
N VAL A 272 -34.31 9.86 20.29
CA VAL A 272 -35.05 9.18 19.20
C VAL A 272 -34.92 7.66 19.31
N CYS A 273 -33.71 7.14 19.50
CA CYS A 273 -33.50 5.70 19.68
C CYS A 273 -34.15 5.15 20.95
N ALA A 274 -34.11 5.87 22.07
CA ALA A 274 -34.76 5.47 23.31
C ALA A 274 -36.29 5.38 23.16
N GLN A 275 -36.91 6.36 22.50
CA GLN A 275 -38.35 6.32 22.19
C GLN A 275 -38.69 5.17 21.24
N ALA A 276 -37.87 4.95 20.21
CA ALA A 276 -38.07 3.87 19.25
C ALA A 276 -37.98 2.49 19.91
N VAL A 277 -37.04 2.29 20.84
CA VAL A 277 -36.92 1.05 21.62
C VAL A 277 -38.11 0.86 22.57
N GLY A 278 -38.64 1.95 23.16
CA GLY A 278 -39.85 1.89 23.98
C GLY A 278 -41.08 1.42 23.20
N GLN A 279 -41.20 1.81 21.93
CA GLN A 279 -42.30 1.38 21.05
C GLN A 279 -42.05 0.00 20.44
N LEU A 280 -40.80 -0.33 20.11
CA LEU A 280 -40.40 -1.56 19.42
C LEU A 280 -39.25 -2.27 20.16
N PRO A 281 -39.52 -2.88 21.33
CA PRO A 281 -38.47 -3.45 22.19
C PRO A 281 -37.80 -4.68 21.58
N LEU A 282 -38.47 -5.41 20.68
CA LEU A 282 -37.93 -6.62 20.05
C LEU A 282 -37.06 -6.36 18.82
N SER A 283 -36.95 -5.10 18.38
CA SER A 283 -36.23 -4.78 17.15
C SER A 283 -34.72 -4.73 17.36
N VAL A 284 -34.02 -5.79 16.95
CA VAL A 284 -32.55 -5.90 17.05
C VAL A 284 -31.83 -4.75 16.34
N ARG A 285 -32.35 -4.30 15.19
CA ARG A 285 -31.74 -3.22 14.40
C ARG A 285 -31.70 -1.88 15.16
N LEU A 286 -32.72 -1.61 15.98
CA LEU A 286 -32.77 -0.40 16.81
C LEU A 286 -31.74 -0.47 17.92
N TRP A 287 -31.63 -1.61 18.61
CA TRP A 287 -30.62 -1.82 19.66
C TRP A 287 -29.18 -1.72 19.14
N ILE A 288 -28.89 -2.31 17.97
CA ILE A 288 -27.57 -2.18 17.32
C ILE A 288 -27.30 -0.71 16.97
N LYS A 289 -28.29 0.01 16.42
CA LYS A 289 -28.11 1.42 16.06
C LYS A 289 -27.94 2.31 17.30
N ALA A 290 -28.68 2.04 18.38
CA ALA A 290 -28.53 2.73 19.65
C ALA A 290 -27.12 2.52 20.23
N ALA A 291 -26.60 1.30 20.21
CA ALA A 291 -25.23 1.02 20.66
C ALA A 291 -24.16 1.70 19.78
N ALA A 292 -24.41 1.87 18.48
CA ALA A 292 -23.50 2.57 17.57
C ALA A 292 -23.48 4.09 17.76
N LEU A 293 -24.52 4.67 18.38
CA LEU A 293 -24.60 6.11 18.69
C LEU A 293 -23.92 6.47 20.01
N GLU A 294 -23.72 5.51 20.91
CA GLU A 294 -22.95 5.70 22.13
C GLU A 294 -21.46 5.77 21.81
N ASP A 295 -20.72 6.68 22.44
CA ASP A 295 -19.26 6.77 22.29
C ASP A 295 -18.53 5.93 23.34
N GLU A 296 -19.04 5.93 24.58
CA GLU A 296 -18.41 5.24 25.71
C GLU A 296 -18.65 3.73 25.67
N MET A 297 -17.58 2.93 25.82
CA MET A 297 -17.68 1.46 25.84
C MET A 297 -18.59 0.94 26.98
N LYS A 298 -18.60 1.59 28.15
CA LYS A 298 -19.51 1.22 29.25
C LYS A 298 -20.98 1.51 28.92
N ALA A 299 -21.26 2.61 28.21
CA ALA A 299 -22.60 2.92 27.73
C ALA A 299 -23.05 1.92 26.65
N LYS A 300 -22.16 1.55 25.71
CA LYS A 300 -22.40 0.50 24.71
C LYS A 300 -22.83 -0.82 25.37
N LYS A 301 -22.07 -1.29 26.37
CA LYS A 301 -22.37 -2.52 27.12
C LYS A 301 -23.72 -2.47 27.85
N ARG A 302 -24.12 -1.29 28.33
CA ARG A 302 -25.44 -1.10 28.98
C ARG A 302 -26.60 -1.18 27.99
N VAL A 303 -26.44 -0.61 26.80
CA VAL A 303 -27.49 -0.57 25.77
C VAL A 303 -27.63 -1.93 25.09
N TYR A 304 -26.52 -2.52 24.69
CA TYR A 304 -26.51 -3.84 24.06
C TYR A 304 -25.21 -4.55 24.43
N ARG A 305 -25.35 -5.64 25.19
CA ARG A 305 -24.23 -6.51 25.52
C ARG A 305 -23.86 -7.35 24.30
N LYS A 306 -22.86 -6.89 23.57
CA LYS A 306 -22.25 -7.63 22.44
C LYS A 306 -21.04 -8.39 22.95
N VAL A 307 -20.93 -9.66 22.55
CA VAL A 307 -19.81 -10.55 22.89
C VAL A 307 -18.46 -9.91 22.54
N GLU A 308 -18.36 -9.22 21.40
CA GLU A 308 -17.13 -8.52 20.97
C GLU A 308 -16.65 -7.39 21.89
N LEU A 309 -17.50 -6.89 22.79
CA LEU A 309 -17.16 -5.79 23.70
C LEU A 309 -16.68 -6.27 25.07
N GLU A 310 -16.84 -7.56 25.37
CA GLU A 310 -16.53 -8.13 26.68
C GLU A 310 -15.14 -8.77 26.72
N GLY A 311 -14.59 -8.93 27.93
CA GLY A 311 -13.38 -9.71 28.15
C GLY A 311 -13.62 -11.20 27.85
N PRO A 312 -12.57 -12.01 27.69
CA PRO A 312 -12.70 -13.40 27.24
C PRO A 312 -13.58 -14.27 28.16
N GLU A 313 -13.51 -14.07 29.48
CA GLU A 313 -14.32 -14.82 30.47
C GLU A 313 -15.80 -14.41 30.43
N ASP A 314 -16.09 -13.11 30.43
CA ASP A 314 -17.46 -12.59 30.35
C ASP A 314 -18.12 -12.93 28.99
N ALA A 315 -17.31 -12.91 27.92
CA ALA A 315 -17.73 -13.33 26.58
C ALA A 315 -18.13 -14.81 26.56
N GLN A 316 -17.39 -15.68 27.25
CA GLN A 316 -17.75 -17.10 27.37
C GLN A 316 -19.10 -17.30 28.07
N ILE A 317 -19.31 -16.64 29.22
CA ILE A 317 -20.58 -16.73 29.95
C ILE A 317 -21.73 -16.23 29.07
N MET A 318 -21.53 -15.11 28.38
CA MET A 318 -22.54 -14.57 27.48
C MET A 318 -22.84 -15.49 26.29
N LEU A 319 -21.81 -16.08 25.69
CA LEU A 319 -21.96 -17.02 24.58
C LEU A 319 -22.66 -18.30 25.01
N SER A 320 -22.37 -18.83 26.20
CA SER A 320 -23.06 -20.01 26.73
C SER A 320 -24.57 -19.78 26.85
N ARG A 321 -24.98 -18.59 27.29
CA ARG A 321 -26.40 -18.21 27.31
C ARG A 321 -26.94 -17.98 25.91
N ALA A 322 -26.15 -17.40 25.01
CA ALA A 322 -26.55 -17.13 23.64
C ALA A 322 -26.83 -18.42 22.87
N VAL A 323 -26.02 -19.46 23.01
CA VAL A 323 -26.25 -20.77 22.34
C VAL A 323 -27.44 -21.53 22.90
N GLU A 324 -27.80 -21.31 24.18
CA GLU A 324 -29.06 -21.82 24.75
C GLU A 324 -30.29 -21.14 24.17
N CYS A 325 -30.22 -19.82 23.94
CA CYS A 325 -31.33 -19.06 23.35
C CYS A 325 -31.43 -19.27 21.84
N CYS A 326 -30.30 -19.40 21.15
CA CYS A 326 -30.20 -19.50 19.69
C CYS A 326 -29.40 -20.76 19.29
N PRO A 327 -29.98 -21.97 19.44
CA PRO A 327 -29.26 -23.22 19.18
C PRO A 327 -28.98 -23.48 17.70
N THR A 328 -29.66 -22.78 16.78
CA THR A 328 -29.55 -22.95 15.33
C THR A 328 -28.41 -22.13 14.70
N SER A 329 -27.76 -21.27 15.47
CA SER A 329 -26.72 -20.37 14.95
C SER A 329 -25.33 -20.97 15.08
N VAL A 330 -24.75 -21.38 13.96
CA VAL A 330 -23.40 -21.97 13.90
C VAL A 330 -22.34 -21.03 14.46
N GLU A 331 -22.35 -19.76 14.05
CA GLU A 331 -21.30 -18.78 14.40
C GLU A 331 -21.11 -18.63 15.91
N LEU A 332 -22.20 -18.71 16.68
CA LEU A 332 -22.17 -18.63 18.14
C LEU A 332 -21.51 -19.85 18.77
N TRP A 333 -21.81 -21.05 18.25
CA TRP A 333 -21.17 -22.29 18.70
C TRP A 333 -19.67 -22.30 18.40
N LEU A 334 -19.27 -21.83 17.21
CA LEU A 334 -17.86 -21.76 16.81
C LEU A 334 -17.10 -20.71 17.63
N ALA A 335 -17.70 -19.54 17.89
CA ALA A 335 -17.12 -18.52 18.74
C ALA A 335 -16.92 -19.02 20.18
N LEU A 336 -17.89 -19.76 20.71
CA LEU A 336 -17.81 -20.35 22.05
C LEU A 336 -16.68 -21.38 22.13
N ALA A 337 -16.59 -22.29 21.14
CA ALA A 337 -15.54 -23.31 21.11
C ALA A 337 -14.11 -22.72 21.03
N ARG A 338 -13.94 -21.54 20.41
CA ARG A 338 -12.64 -20.85 20.33
C ARG A 338 -12.20 -20.18 21.65
N LEU A 339 -13.16 -19.83 22.50
CA LEU A 339 -12.88 -19.17 23.79
C LEU A 339 -12.73 -20.16 24.95
N GLU A 340 -13.22 -21.38 24.80
CA GLU A 340 -13.17 -22.41 25.83
C GLU A 340 -11.90 -23.25 25.83
N THR A 341 -11.66 -23.92 26.97
CA THR A 341 -10.64 -24.95 27.09
C THR A 341 -11.00 -26.19 26.24
N TYR A 342 -10.00 -26.95 25.81
CA TYR A 342 -10.15 -28.12 24.95
C TYR A 342 -11.28 -29.08 25.37
N GLU A 343 -11.34 -29.45 26.66
CA GLU A 343 -12.34 -30.40 27.18
C GLU A 343 -13.78 -29.88 27.08
N ASN A 344 -13.98 -28.58 27.33
CA ASN A 344 -15.29 -27.96 27.29
C ASN A 344 -15.70 -27.64 25.84
N ALA A 345 -14.76 -27.15 25.04
CA ALA A 345 -14.95 -26.93 23.60
C ALA A 345 -15.40 -28.22 22.89
N ARG A 346 -14.86 -29.38 23.27
CA ARG A 346 -15.32 -30.68 22.75
C ARG A 346 -16.76 -31.00 23.12
N LYS A 347 -17.20 -30.71 24.35
CA LYS A 347 -18.60 -30.88 24.79
C LYS A 347 -19.53 -29.94 24.02
N VAL A 348 -19.11 -28.69 23.84
CA VAL A 348 -19.85 -27.66 23.12
C VAL A 348 -20.02 -28.04 21.66
N LEU A 349 -18.96 -28.48 20.98
CA LEU A 349 -19.04 -28.91 19.58
C LEU A 349 -19.90 -30.17 19.41
N ASN A 350 -19.89 -31.09 20.38
CA ASN A 350 -20.82 -32.22 20.37
C ASN A 350 -22.27 -31.77 20.52
N LYS A 351 -22.56 -30.83 21.44
CA LYS A 351 -23.89 -30.22 21.60
C LYS A 351 -24.31 -29.42 20.36
N ALA A 352 -23.37 -28.77 19.68
CA ALA A 352 -23.62 -28.07 18.42
C ALA A 352 -24.02 -29.05 17.32
N ARG A 353 -23.36 -30.21 17.20
CA ARG A 353 -23.70 -31.27 16.23
C ARG A 353 -25.08 -31.88 16.46
N GLU A 354 -25.52 -31.99 17.72
CA GLU A 354 -26.87 -32.47 18.06
C GLU A 354 -27.95 -31.49 17.59
N ASN A 355 -27.70 -30.18 17.73
CA ASN A 355 -28.66 -29.15 17.34
C ASN A 355 -28.60 -28.83 15.83
N ILE A 356 -27.42 -28.90 15.22
CA ILE A 356 -27.16 -28.55 13.81
C ILE A 356 -26.34 -29.68 13.14
N PRO A 357 -27.01 -30.76 12.71
CA PRO A 357 -26.32 -31.90 12.11
C PRO A 357 -26.02 -31.71 10.61
N THR A 358 -26.53 -30.64 10.00
CA THR A 358 -26.44 -30.34 8.56
C THR A 358 -25.24 -29.45 8.20
N ASP A 359 -24.53 -28.91 9.19
CA ASP A 359 -23.45 -27.97 8.93
C ASP A 359 -22.06 -28.62 9.02
N ARG A 360 -21.22 -28.32 8.02
CA ARG A 360 -19.85 -28.85 7.90
C ARG A 360 -18.84 -28.07 8.73
N GLN A 361 -19.08 -26.77 8.98
CA GLN A 361 -18.13 -25.93 9.69
C GLN A 361 -17.86 -26.44 11.11
N ILE A 362 -18.90 -26.94 11.80
CA ILE A 362 -18.77 -27.52 13.15
C ILE A 362 -17.80 -28.73 13.16
N TRP A 363 -17.79 -29.52 12.09
CA TRP A 363 -16.87 -30.65 11.96
C TRP A 363 -15.44 -30.21 11.69
N ILE A 364 -15.26 -29.25 10.78
CA ILE A 364 -13.95 -28.68 10.45
C ILE A 364 -13.33 -28.00 11.67
N THR A 365 -14.10 -27.20 12.43
CA THR A 365 -13.60 -26.57 13.66
C THR A 365 -13.25 -27.58 14.74
N ALA A 366 -13.97 -28.70 14.83
CA ALA A 366 -13.59 -29.77 15.76
C ALA A 366 -12.29 -30.46 15.33
N ALA A 367 -12.07 -30.63 14.03
CA ALA A 367 -10.82 -31.14 13.50
C ALA A 367 -9.65 -30.18 13.80
N LYS A 368 -9.83 -28.87 13.58
CA LYS A 368 -8.87 -27.82 13.95
C LYS A 368 -8.55 -27.83 15.44
N LEU A 369 -9.56 -28.02 16.29
CA LEU A 369 -9.36 -28.11 17.73
C LEU A 369 -8.52 -29.33 18.13
N GLU A 370 -8.71 -30.49 17.51
CA GLU A 370 -7.90 -31.68 17.80
C GLU A 370 -6.47 -31.54 17.28
N GLU A 371 -6.28 -30.89 16.13
CA GLU A 371 -4.95 -30.59 15.59
C GLU A 371 -4.17 -29.64 16.51
N ALA A 372 -4.81 -28.58 17.00
CA ALA A 372 -4.21 -27.63 17.95
C ALA A 372 -3.82 -28.25 19.31
N ASN A 373 -4.30 -29.45 19.63
CA ASN A 373 -3.98 -30.20 20.84
C ASN A 373 -3.17 -31.49 20.54
N ASP A 374 -2.50 -31.56 19.38
CA ASP A 374 -1.62 -32.66 18.93
C ASP A 374 -2.31 -34.04 18.76
N ASN A 375 -3.63 -34.10 18.64
CA ASN A 375 -4.39 -35.34 18.40
C ASN A 375 -4.58 -35.62 16.90
N LEU A 376 -3.48 -35.64 16.15
CA LEU A 376 -3.45 -35.82 14.69
C LEU A 376 -4.27 -37.01 14.15
N PRO A 377 -4.19 -38.25 14.70
CA PRO A 377 -4.93 -39.38 14.13
C PRO A 377 -6.45 -39.29 14.35
N MET A 378 -6.92 -38.37 15.19
CA MET A 378 -8.35 -38.12 15.38
C MET A 378 -8.90 -37.20 14.29
N VAL A 379 -8.08 -36.30 13.73
CA VAL A 379 -8.48 -35.33 12.69
C VAL A 379 -9.09 -36.03 11.49
N GLU A 380 -8.39 -37.00 10.91
CA GLU A 380 -8.87 -37.78 9.75
C GLU A 380 -10.20 -38.49 10.06
N LYS A 381 -10.29 -39.14 11.23
CA LYS A 381 -11.51 -39.82 11.68
C LYS A 381 -12.69 -38.88 11.89
N ILE A 382 -12.45 -37.63 12.30
CA ILE A 382 -13.50 -36.63 12.47
C ILE A 382 -14.04 -36.19 11.11
N ILE A 383 -13.15 -35.96 10.13
CA ILE A 383 -13.55 -35.55 8.78
C ILE A 383 -14.31 -36.68 8.06
N ASP A 384 -13.87 -37.93 8.18
CA ASP A 384 -14.60 -39.09 7.64
C ASP A 384 -16.02 -39.21 8.22
N ARG A 385 -16.14 -39.03 9.54
CA ARG A 385 -17.44 -39.01 10.23
C ARG A 385 -18.29 -37.82 9.80
N ALA A 386 -17.69 -36.67 9.53
CA ALA A 386 -18.37 -35.48 9.04
C ALA A 386 -19.04 -35.78 7.70
N VAL A 387 -18.28 -36.28 6.73
CA VAL A 387 -18.77 -36.66 5.39
C VAL A 387 -19.88 -37.70 5.50
N THR A 388 -19.70 -38.71 6.34
CA THR A 388 -20.71 -39.76 6.56
C THR A 388 -22.00 -39.19 7.15
N SER A 389 -21.90 -38.35 8.18
CA SER A 389 -23.04 -37.73 8.85
C SER A 389 -23.77 -36.76 7.92
N LEU A 390 -23.05 -35.94 7.16
CA LEU A 390 -23.63 -34.97 6.23
C LEU A 390 -24.37 -35.66 5.08
N ARG A 391 -23.81 -36.75 4.54
CA ARG A 391 -24.49 -37.60 3.55
C ARG A 391 -25.75 -38.24 4.14
N ALA A 392 -25.69 -38.73 5.37
CA ALA A 392 -26.85 -39.31 6.05
C ALA A 392 -27.97 -38.27 6.27
N ASN A 393 -27.62 -37.02 6.50
CA ASN A 393 -28.56 -35.90 6.63
C ASN A 393 -28.98 -35.29 5.28
N GLY A 394 -28.56 -35.87 4.15
CA GLY A 394 -28.98 -35.45 2.81
C GLY A 394 -28.31 -34.16 2.29
N VAL A 395 -27.18 -33.76 2.85
CA VAL A 395 -26.42 -32.59 2.38
C VAL A 395 -25.47 -33.02 1.27
N GLU A 396 -25.61 -32.40 0.09
CA GLU A 396 -24.70 -32.60 -1.03
C GLU A 396 -23.31 -32.03 -0.73
N ILE A 397 -22.28 -32.83 -1.03
CA ILE A 397 -20.89 -32.45 -0.79
C ILE A 397 -20.39 -31.68 -2.01
N ASN A 398 -20.41 -30.35 -1.89
CA ASN A 398 -19.85 -29.45 -2.90
C ASN A 398 -18.32 -29.40 -2.79
N ARG A 399 -17.61 -30.02 -3.74
CA ARG A 399 -16.15 -30.05 -3.82
C ARG A 399 -15.52 -28.67 -3.60
N ASP A 400 -15.97 -27.66 -4.34
CA ASP A 400 -15.43 -26.29 -4.26
C ASP A 400 -15.57 -25.65 -2.87
N GLN A 401 -16.66 -25.94 -2.14
CA GLN A 401 -16.87 -25.38 -0.80
C GLN A 401 -15.92 -26.01 0.21
N TRP A 402 -15.71 -27.33 0.11
CA TRP A 402 -14.77 -28.04 0.99
C TRP A 402 -13.31 -27.70 0.67
N ILE A 403 -12.96 -27.47 -0.60
CA ILE A 403 -11.62 -26.97 -0.98
C ILE A 403 -11.40 -25.57 -0.40
N LYS A 404 -12.38 -24.67 -0.50
CA LYS A 404 -12.30 -23.34 0.15
C LYS A 404 -12.15 -23.43 1.67
N ASP A 405 -12.86 -24.36 2.30
CA ASP A 405 -12.73 -24.59 3.74
C ASP A 405 -11.33 -25.14 4.10
N ALA A 406 -10.71 -25.93 3.22
CA ALA A 406 -9.32 -26.37 3.37
C ALA A 406 -8.35 -25.19 3.22
N GLU A 407 -8.52 -24.33 2.21
CA GLU A 407 -7.71 -23.10 2.06
C GLU A 407 -7.81 -22.18 3.29
N GLU A 408 -9.00 -22.04 3.89
CA GLU A 408 -9.16 -21.26 5.13
C GLU A 408 -8.49 -21.95 6.33
N SER A 409 -8.43 -23.28 6.33
CA SER A 409 -7.74 -24.06 7.37
C SER A 409 -6.22 -23.93 7.25
N GLU A 410 -5.70 -23.82 6.03
CA GLU A 410 -4.28 -23.62 5.74
C GLU A 410 -3.85 -22.22 6.19
N LYS A 411 -4.65 -21.20 5.88
CA LYS A 411 -4.44 -19.83 6.37
C LYS A 411 -4.48 -19.71 7.90
N ALA A 412 -5.03 -20.71 8.59
CA ALA A 412 -5.09 -20.80 10.04
C ALA A 412 -4.02 -21.75 10.62
N ASP A 413 -2.97 -22.08 9.85
CA ASP A 413 -1.84 -22.94 10.22
C ASP A 413 -2.26 -24.36 10.67
N SER A 414 -3.38 -24.87 10.16
CA SER A 414 -3.92 -26.20 10.48
C SER A 414 -3.74 -27.15 9.28
N GLU A 415 -2.49 -27.47 8.94
CA GLU A 415 -2.12 -28.22 7.73
C GLU A 415 -2.70 -29.65 7.69
N VAL A 416 -2.74 -30.33 8.83
CA VAL A 416 -3.20 -31.73 8.93
C VAL A 416 -4.71 -31.81 8.67
N THR A 417 -5.48 -30.83 9.17
CA THR A 417 -6.91 -30.74 8.83
C THR A 417 -7.14 -30.47 7.36
N CYS A 418 -6.33 -29.62 6.72
CA CYS A 418 -6.41 -29.36 5.28
C CYS A 418 -6.22 -30.64 4.49
N ARG A 419 -5.15 -31.38 4.79
CA ARG A 419 -4.83 -32.64 4.11
C ARG A 419 -5.94 -33.68 4.30
N ALA A 420 -6.48 -33.79 5.51
CA ALA A 420 -7.61 -34.69 5.77
C ALA A 420 -8.87 -34.29 4.98
N ILE A 421 -9.18 -33.00 4.90
CA ILE A 421 -10.32 -32.49 4.10
C ILE A 421 -10.12 -32.81 2.61
N ILE A 422 -8.94 -32.52 2.07
CA ILE A 422 -8.64 -32.73 0.66
C ILE A 422 -8.71 -34.23 0.31
N ASN A 423 -8.05 -35.08 1.09
CA ASN A 423 -8.01 -36.53 0.86
C ASN A 423 -9.42 -37.15 0.82
N THR A 424 -10.32 -36.67 1.67
CA THR A 424 -11.69 -37.21 1.75
C THR A 424 -12.60 -36.68 0.63
N VAL A 425 -12.37 -35.46 0.14
CA VAL A 425 -13.25 -34.78 -0.82
C VAL A 425 -12.80 -34.96 -2.26
N ILE A 426 -11.50 -35.11 -2.52
CA ILE A 426 -10.94 -35.16 -3.88
C ILE A 426 -11.45 -36.33 -4.71
N GLY A 427 -11.82 -37.44 -4.07
CA GLY A 427 -12.41 -38.62 -4.72
C GLY A 427 -13.93 -38.55 -4.88
N VAL A 428 -14.61 -37.55 -4.31
CA VAL A 428 -16.08 -37.46 -4.33
C VAL A 428 -16.54 -36.85 -5.66
N GLY A 429 -17.33 -37.62 -6.41
CA GLY A 429 -17.97 -37.14 -7.63
C GLY A 429 -17.08 -37.12 -8.89
N VAL A 430 -15.89 -37.72 -8.84
CA VAL A 430 -14.97 -37.80 -9.99
C VAL A 430 -14.79 -39.24 -10.44
N GLU A 431 -15.09 -39.50 -11.72
CA GLU A 431 -14.88 -40.79 -12.37
C GLU A 431 -13.39 -41.12 -12.45
N GLU A 432 -13.04 -42.41 -12.37
CA GLU A 432 -11.63 -42.84 -12.23
C GLU A 432 -10.74 -42.40 -13.40
N GLU A 433 -11.32 -42.24 -14.58
CA GLU A 433 -10.63 -41.85 -15.82
C GLU A 433 -10.24 -40.36 -15.83
N ASP A 434 -11.09 -39.49 -15.26
CA ASP A 434 -10.91 -38.04 -15.26
C ASP A 434 -10.20 -37.50 -14.00
N ARG A 435 -10.04 -38.34 -12.97
CA ARG A 435 -9.39 -37.98 -11.69
C ARG A 435 -8.13 -37.14 -11.88
N LYS A 436 -7.19 -37.61 -12.70
CA LYS A 436 -5.91 -36.93 -12.87
C LYS A 436 -6.04 -35.54 -13.47
N HIS A 437 -6.95 -35.36 -14.43
CA HIS A 437 -7.15 -34.06 -15.07
C HIS A 437 -7.77 -33.07 -14.10
N THR A 438 -8.89 -33.44 -13.48
CA THR A 438 -9.60 -32.59 -12.50
C THR A 438 -8.72 -32.26 -11.31
N TRP A 439 -7.92 -33.20 -10.81
CA TRP A 439 -7.03 -32.94 -9.68
C TRP A 439 -5.89 -31.99 -10.05
N MET A 440 -5.34 -32.07 -11.27
CA MET A 440 -4.34 -31.11 -11.73
C MET A 440 -4.93 -29.72 -11.95
N GLU A 441 -6.15 -29.60 -12.48
CA GLU A 441 -6.83 -28.30 -12.61
C GLU A 441 -7.07 -27.65 -11.26
N ASP A 442 -7.56 -28.42 -10.29
CA ASP A 442 -7.79 -27.93 -8.93
C ASP A 442 -6.48 -27.57 -8.25
N ALA A 443 -5.45 -28.41 -8.36
CA ALA A 443 -4.12 -28.10 -7.82
C ALA A 443 -3.54 -26.79 -8.40
N ASN A 444 -3.77 -26.53 -9.70
CA ASN A 444 -3.35 -25.27 -10.33
C ASN A 444 -4.18 -24.05 -9.86
N SER A 445 -5.38 -24.27 -9.32
CA SER A 445 -6.27 -23.22 -8.85
C SER A 445 -6.07 -22.85 -7.38
N VAL A 446 -5.43 -23.72 -6.59
CA VAL A 446 -5.25 -23.58 -5.14
C VAL A 446 -3.78 -23.18 -4.79
N SER A 447 -3.54 -22.68 -3.58
CA SER A 447 -2.23 -22.27 -3.05
C SER A 447 -1.14 -23.37 -3.09
N GLU A 448 0.12 -22.92 -3.08
CA GLU A 448 1.33 -23.74 -3.26
C GLU A 448 1.52 -24.85 -2.20
N ILE A 449 0.91 -24.73 -1.01
CA ILE A 449 1.01 -25.74 0.07
C ILE A 449 -0.11 -26.80 -0.07
N VAL A 450 -1.28 -26.43 -0.57
CA VAL A 450 -2.31 -27.42 -0.97
C VAL A 450 -1.79 -28.32 -2.08
N LEU A 451 -0.97 -27.78 -2.98
CA LEU A 451 -0.24 -28.54 -3.99
C LEU A 451 0.65 -29.65 -3.40
N GLU A 452 1.39 -29.38 -2.32
CA GLU A 452 2.22 -30.41 -1.66
C GLU A 452 1.37 -31.51 -1.01
N SER A 453 0.23 -31.15 -0.41
CA SER A 453 -0.70 -32.13 0.18
C SER A 453 -1.51 -32.93 -0.86
N LEU A 454 -1.72 -32.38 -2.06
CA LEU A 454 -2.34 -33.06 -3.19
C LEU A 454 -1.38 -34.03 -3.91
N LEU A 455 -0.07 -33.78 -3.83
CA LEU A 455 0.97 -34.56 -4.51
C LEU A 455 1.64 -35.63 -3.63
N ALA A 456 1.38 -35.63 -2.31
CA ALA A 456 1.93 -36.57 -1.32
C ALA A 456 0.89 -37.55 -0.79
#